data_AF-A0A7R9XV64-F1
#
_entry.id   AF-A0A7R9XV64-F1
#
_cell.length_a   1.000
_cell.length_b   1.000
_cell.length_c   1.000
_cell.angle_alpha   90.00
_cell.angle_beta   90.00
_cell.angle_gamma   90.00
#
_symmetry.space_group_name_H-M   'P 1'
#
loop_
_entity.id
_entity.type
_entity.pdbx_description
1 polymer ?
#
loop_
_entity_poly.entity_id
_entity_poly.type
_entity_poly.pdbx_seq_one_letter_code
_entity_poly.pdbx_strand_id
1 'polypeptide(L)'
;ARSSEYEILQLLMGDVRERLEEFENTDTVGEQQTLRDAELNGREELATLLRLGEKRVLQGTMTGVRTRLAPIRGVPTKGGGMQDPNADLAEMFESFEQLPKRIATGKIFDGLFED
;
A
#
# COMPACT_ATOMS: atom_id res chain seq x y z
N ALA A 1 -8.25 -13.09 28.51
CA ALA A 1 -9.07 -12.42 27.48
C ALA A 1 -8.87 -13.16 26.16
N ARG A 2 -9.94 -13.51 25.43
CA ARG A 2 -9.76 -13.96 24.03
C ARG A 2 -9.61 -12.69 23.20
N SER A 3 -8.39 -12.38 22.77
CA SER A 3 -8.17 -11.29 21.81
C SER A 3 -8.87 -11.63 20.50
N SER A 4 -9.51 -10.63 19.89
CA SER A 4 -10.16 -10.80 18.61
C SER A 4 -9.11 -11.08 17.52
N GLU A 5 -9.43 -11.90 16.52
CA GLU A 5 -8.52 -12.19 15.39
C GLU A 5 -8.05 -10.88 14.71
N TYR A 6 -8.92 -9.88 14.68
CA TYR A 6 -8.60 -8.52 14.25
C TYR A 6 -7.42 -7.90 15.02
N GLU A 7 -7.49 -7.87 16.35
CA GLU A 7 -6.43 -7.33 17.21
C GLU A 7 -5.12 -8.09 17.01
N ILE A 8 -5.17 -9.41 16.96
CA ILE A 8 -3.98 -10.25 16.77
C ILE A 8 -3.32 -9.95 15.42
N LEU A 9 -4.12 -9.87 14.36
CA LEU A 9 -3.61 -9.54 13.03
C LEU A 9 -3.08 -8.11 12.95
N GLN A 10 -3.65 -7.15 13.69
CA GLN A 10 -3.10 -5.80 13.78
C GLN A 10 -1.75 -5.76 14.50
N LEU A 11 -1.63 -6.44 15.63
CA LEU A 11 -0.36 -6.54 16.36
C LEU A 11 0.70 -7.21 15.49
N LEU A 12 0.37 -8.33 14.85
CA LEU A 12 1.29 -9.01 13.94
C LEU A 12 1.69 -8.13 12.74
N MET A 13 0.77 -7.33 12.21
CA MET A 13 1.09 -6.36 11.16
C MET A 13 2.07 -5.29 11.65
N GLY A 14 1.92 -4.82 12.89
CA GLY A 14 2.86 -3.92 13.55
C GLY A 14 4.24 -4.55 13.69
N ASP A 15 4.33 -5.73 14.29
CA ASP A 15 5.59 -6.45 14.53
C ASP A 15 6.36 -6.74 13.23
N VAL A 16 5.66 -7.09 12.15
CA VAL A 16 6.30 -7.34 10.84
C VAL A 16 6.79 -6.04 10.21
N ARG A 17 6.09 -4.92 10.44
CA ARG A 17 6.52 -3.60 9.96
C ARG A 17 7.79 -3.16 10.69
N GLU A 18 7.81 -3.25 12.02
CA GLU A 18 8.98 -2.88 12.83
C GLU A 18 10.22 -3.66 12.39
N ARG A 19 10.11 -4.99 12.21
CA ARG A 19 11.21 -5.82 11.69
C ARG A 19 11.67 -5.43 10.29
N LEU A 20 10.76 -4.94 9.44
CA LEU A 20 11.12 -4.48 8.08
C LEU A 20 11.84 -3.13 8.08
N GLU A 21 11.60 -2.30 9.11
CA GLU A 21 12.23 -0.99 9.30
C GLU A 21 13.63 -1.10 9.92
N GLU A 22 13.98 -2.25 10.52
CA GLU A 22 15.34 -2.54 10.99
C GLU A 22 16.35 -2.74 9.85
N PHE A 23 15.87 -3.07 8.64
CA PHE A 23 16.74 -3.13 7.46
C PHE A 23 17.00 -1.73 6.94
N GLU A 24 18.23 -1.49 6.44
CA GLU A 24 18.62 -0.22 5.82
C GLU A 24 17.63 0.22 4.71
N ASN A 25 17.12 -0.75 3.95
CA ASN A 25 16.05 -0.55 2.98
C ASN A 25 15.02 -1.68 3.11
N THR A 26 13.73 -1.37 2.97
CA THR A 26 12.66 -2.37 3.07
C THR A 26 12.48 -3.19 1.80
N ASP A 27 12.87 -2.67 0.63
CA ASP A 27 12.75 -3.39 -0.64
C ASP A 27 13.81 -4.49 -0.79
N THR A 28 13.58 -5.38 -1.76
CA THR A 28 14.50 -6.46 -2.11
C THR A 28 15.38 -6.14 -3.31
N VAL A 29 15.23 -4.95 -3.91
CA VAL A 29 15.89 -4.59 -5.17
C VAL A 29 17.38 -4.41 -4.93
N GLY A 30 17.75 -3.75 -3.83
CA GLY A 30 19.15 -3.55 -3.46
C GLY A 30 19.92 -4.86 -3.37
N GLU A 31 19.42 -5.83 -2.60
CA GLU A 31 20.08 -7.14 -2.44
C GLU A 31 20.17 -7.91 -3.76
N GLN A 32 19.15 -7.82 -4.62
CA GLN A 32 19.16 -8.48 -5.92
C GLN A 32 20.20 -7.87 -6.87
N GLN A 33 20.39 -6.55 -6.83
CA GLN A 33 21.45 -5.87 -7.57
C GLN A 33 22.81 -6.24 -7.01
N THR A 34 23.00 -6.21 -5.69
CA THR A 34 24.26 -6.61 -5.05
C THR A 34 24.66 -8.03 -5.42
N LEU A 35 23.72 -8.98 -5.44
CA LEU A 35 23.99 -10.37 -5.84
C LEU A 35 24.30 -10.54 -7.34
N ARG A 36 23.89 -9.59 -8.19
CA ARG A 36 24.13 -9.65 -9.63
C ARG A 36 25.41 -8.95 -10.05
N ASP A 37 25.65 -7.78 -9.47
CA ASP A 37 26.60 -6.81 -10.02
C ASP A 37 27.87 -6.69 -9.19
N ALA A 38 27.85 -7.10 -7.90
CA ALA A 38 29.01 -7.00 -7.02
C ALA A 38 29.84 -8.29 -7.01
N GLU A 39 31.16 -8.14 -6.98
CA GLU A 39 32.08 -9.25 -6.70
C GLU A 39 32.13 -9.51 -5.20
N LEU A 40 31.24 -10.38 -4.73
CA LEU A 40 31.12 -10.74 -3.31
C LEU A 40 32.02 -11.92 -2.97
N ASN A 41 32.61 -11.91 -1.77
CA ASN A 41 33.17 -13.13 -1.20
C ASN A 41 32.04 -14.04 -0.69
N GLY A 42 32.33 -15.32 -0.45
CA GLY A 42 31.29 -16.29 -0.05
C GLY A 42 30.55 -15.95 1.25
N ARG A 43 31.13 -15.15 2.15
CA ARG A 43 30.43 -14.68 3.36
C ARG A 43 29.49 -13.52 3.07
N GLU A 44 29.91 -12.60 2.21
CA GLU A 44 29.09 -11.47 1.76
C GLU A 44 27.91 -11.93 0.93
N GLU A 45 28.11 -12.91 0.04
CA GLU A 45 27.05 -13.53 -0.74
C GLU A 45 26.01 -14.19 0.19
N LEU A 46 26.47 -15.01 1.16
CA LEU A 46 25.58 -15.64 2.13
C LEU A 46 24.80 -14.61 2.95
N ALA A 47 25.46 -13.55 3.44
CA ALA A 47 24.80 -12.49 4.19
C ALA A 47 23.73 -11.76 3.35
N THR A 48 24.00 -11.55 2.07
CA THR A 48 23.07 -10.87 1.15
C THR A 48 21.88 -11.76 0.81
N LEU A 49 22.09 -13.05 0.58
CA LEU A 49 21.03 -14.04 0.40
C LEU A 49 20.14 -14.17 1.64
N LEU A 50 20.74 -14.13 2.83
CA LEU A 50 20.01 -14.21 4.09
C LEU A 50 19.10 -13.00 4.28
N ARG A 51 19.62 -11.78 4.12
CA ARG A 51 18.80 -10.55 4.15
C ARG A 51 17.68 -10.58 3.12
N LEU A 52 17.98 -11.00 1.88
CA LEU A 52 16.98 -11.12 0.82
C LEU A 52 15.85 -12.10 1.19
N GLY A 53 16.22 -13.26 1.75
CA GLY A 53 15.27 -14.28 2.21
C GLY A 53 14.37 -13.76 3.32
N GLU A 54 14.95 -13.13 4.34
CA GLU A 54 14.21 -12.54 5.47
C GLU A 54 13.23 -11.46 5.00
N LYS A 55 13.67 -10.53 4.15
CA LYS A 55 12.80 -9.50 3.57
C LYS A 55 11.63 -10.11 2.80
N ARG A 56 11.87 -11.14 1.98
CA ARG A 56 10.80 -11.83 1.23
C ARG A 56 9.78 -12.48 2.15
N VAL A 57 10.24 -13.14 3.22
CA VAL A 57 9.36 -13.78 4.21
C VAL A 57 8.52 -12.73 4.94
N LEU A 58 9.13 -11.63 5.39
CA LEU A 58 8.43 -10.56 6.09
C LEU A 58 7.42 -9.85 5.17
N GLN A 59 7.80 -9.49 3.94
CA GLN A 59 6.90 -8.88 2.95
C GLN A 59 5.74 -9.82 2.56
N GLY A 60 6.01 -11.12 2.40
CA GLY A 60 4.99 -12.14 2.14
C GLY A 60 4.01 -12.27 3.31
N THR A 61 4.54 -12.27 4.54
CA THR A 61 3.73 -12.31 5.77
C THR A 61 2.85 -11.06 5.88
N MET A 62 3.41 -9.87 5.64
CA MET A 62 2.67 -8.61 5.62
C MET A 62 1.52 -8.63 4.61
N THR A 63 1.76 -9.17 3.41
CA THR A 63 0.74 -9.34 2.38
C THR A 63 -0.37 -10.27 2.87
N GLY A 64 -0.02 -11.43 3.43
CA GLY A 64 -0.98 -12.39 3.96
C GLY A 64 -1.85 -11.82 5.08
N VAL A 65 -1.26 -11.06 6.00
CA VAL A 65 -1.97 -10.38 7.10
C VAL A 65 -2.92 -9.32 6.55
N ARG A 66 -2.49 -8.49 5.58
CA ARG A 66 -3.36 -7.50 4.93
C ARG A 66 -4.56 -8.14 4.24
N THR A 67 -4.34 -9.23 3.51
CA THR A 67 -5.42 -9.98 2.84
C THR A 67 -6.44 -10.52 3.83
N ARG A 68 -6.00 -10.97 5.01
CA ARG A 68 -6.91 -11.47 6.08
C ARG A 68 -7.60 -10.36 6.86
N LEU A 69 -6.96 -9.20 7.02
CA LEU A 69 -7.53 -8.04 7.71
C LEU A 69 -8.60 -7.33 6.89
N ALA A 70 -8.47 -7.29 5.56
CA ALA A 70 -9.35 -6.50 4.71
C ALA A 70 -10.85 -6.91 4.80
N PRO A 71 -11.24 -8.20 4.78
CA PRO A 71 -12.63 -8.62 4.98
C PRO A 71 -13.14 -8.30 6.39
N ILE A 72 -12.29 -8.47 7.41
CA ILE A 72 -12.64 -8.23 8.82
C ILE A 72 -12.91 -6.73 9.08
N ARG A 73 -12.20 -5.84 8.38
CA ARG A 73 -12.41 -4.38 8.42
C ARG A 73 -13.67 -3.91 7.70
N GLY A 74 -14.42 -4.79 7.04
CA GLY A 74 -15.57 -4.40 6.23
C GLY A 74 -15.19 -3.70 4.93
N VAL A 75 -13.92 -3.74 4.52
CA VAL A 75 -13.48 -3.27 3.19
C VAL A 75 -13.74 -4.43 2.23
N PRO A 76 -14.58 -4.27 1.19
CA PRO A 76 -14.91 -5.38 0.29
C PRO A 76 -13.64 -5.87 -0.41
N THR A 77 -13.14 -7.02 0.02
CA THR A 77 -12.06 -7.73 -0.67
C THR A 77 -12.63 -8.40 -1.90
N LYS A 78 -12.42 -7.78 -3.07
CA LYS A 78 -12.30 -8.40 -4.40
C LYS A 78 -13.10 -9.70 -4.61
N GLY A 79 -14.41 -9.63 -4.41
CA GLY A 79 -15.35 -10.72 -4.67
C GLY A 79 -16.72 -10.26 -5.15
N GLY A 80 -16.95 -8.95 -5.32
CA GLY A 80 -18.21 -8.41 -5.82
C GLY A 80 -18.02 -7.01 -6.37
N GLY A 81 -17.93 -6.90 -7.69
CA GLY A 81 -17.82 -5.63 -8.42
C GLY A 81 -16.38 -5.19 -8.66
N MET A 82 -15.87 -5.43 -9.87
CA MET A 82 -14.70 -4.73 -10.39
C MET A 82 -15.11 -3.26 -10.57
N GLN A 83 -14.76 -2.41 -9.61
CA GLN A 83 -14.83 -0.96 -9.85
C GLN A 83 -13.83 -0.67 -10.96
N ASP A 84 -14.32 -0.03 -12.03
CA ASP A 84 -13.51 0.30 -13.21
C ASP A 84 -12.24 1.03 -12.73
N PRO A 85 -11.02 0.56 -13.06
CA PRO A 85 -9.78 1.24 -12.69
C PRO A 85 -9.72 2.70 -13.17
N ASN A 86 -10.58 3.10 -14.12
CA ASN A 86 -10.72 4.47 -14.59
C ASN A 86 -11.92 5.21 -13.96
N ALA A 87 -12.58 4.69 -12.93
CA ALA A 87 -13.72 5.33 -12.29
C ALA A 87 -13.38 6.74 -11.79
N ASP A 88 -12.21 6.92 -11.17
CA ASP A 88 -11.74 8.23 -10.71
C ASP A 88 -11.49 9.19 -11.89
N LEU A 89 -11.01 8.66 -13.03
CA LEU A 89 -10.82 9.46 -14.25
C LEU A 89 -12.16 9.85 -14.88
N ALA A 90 -13.13 8.94 -14.90
CA ALA A 90 -14.48 9.21 -15.40
C ALA A 90 -15.19 10.28 -14.56
N GLU A 91 -15.06 10.22 -13.23
CA GLU A 91 -15.60 11.23 -12.31
C GLU A 91 -14.94 12.61 -12.49
N MET A 92 -13.63 12.63 -12.76
CA MET A 92 -12.93 13.88 -13.14
C MET A 92 -13.45 14.44 -14.46
N PHE A 93 -13.63 13.62 -15.49
CA PHE A 93 -14.17 14.07 -16.78
C PHE A 93 -15.63 14.56 -16.68
N GLU A 94 -16.49 13.89 -15.91
CA GLU A 94 -17.85 14.36 -15.62
C GLU A 94 -17.86 15.69 -14.86
N SER A 95 -16.92 15.86 -13.92
CA SER A 95 -16.73 17.12 -13.19
C SER A 95 -16.27 18.26 -14.12
N PHE A 96 -15.42 17.94 -15.11
CA PHE A 96 -14.99 18.89 -16.13
C PHE A 96 -16.10 19.26 -17.12
N GLU A 97 -16.97 18.33 -17.51
CA GLU A 97 -18.13 18.61 -18.36
C GLU A 97 -19.20 19.47 -17.66
N GLN A 98 -19.20 19.51 -16.33
CA GLN A 98 -20.10 20.34 -15.53
C GLN A 98 -19.55 21.75 -15.24
N LEU A 99 -18.25 22.01 -15.45
CA LEU A 99 -17.64 23.34 -15.30
C LEU A 99 -18.31 24.42 -16.19
N PRO A 100 -18.60 24.18 -17.48
CA PRO A 100 -19.33 25.14 -18.31
C PRO A 100 -20.71 25.50 -17.74
N LYS A 101 -21.43 24.51 -17.19
CA LYS A 101 -22.76 24.71 -16.58
C LYS A 101 -22.71 25.48 -15.26
N ARG A 102 -21.66 25.29 -14.47
CA ARG A 102 -21.41 26.01 -13.20
C ARG A 102 -20.98 27.47 -13.43
N ILE A 103 -20.21 27.73 -14.50
CA ILE A 103 -19.84 29.09 -14.91
C ILE A 103 -21.07 29.84 -15.44
N ALA A 104 -21.91 29.18 -16.25
CA ALA A 104 -23.14 29.77 -16.80
C ALA A 104 -24.21 30.11 -15.74
N THR A 105 -24.15 29.48 -14.56
CA THR A 105 -25.11 29.68 -13.46
C THR A 105 -24.60 30.61 -12.36
N GLY A 106 -23.40 31.20 -12.49
CA GLY A 106 -22.90 32.26 -11.61
C GLY A 106 -22.52 31.85 -10.18
N LYS A 107 -22.69 30.58 -9.81
CA LYS A 107 -22.53 30.08 -8.42
C LYS A 107 -21.09 29.92 -7.93
N ILE A 108 -20.10 30.44 -8.67
CA ILE A 108 -18.68 30.32 -8.30
C ILE A 108 -18.24 31.43 -7.32
N PHE A 109 -18.97 32.55 -7.24
CA PHE A 109 -18.58 33.70 -6.43
C PHE A 109 -19.38 33.88 -5.12
N ASP A 110 -20.35 33.01 -4.85
CA ASP A 110 -21.31 33.15 -3.75
C ASP A 110 -20.72 32.89 -2.33
N GLY A 111 -19.41 32.61 -2.24
CA GLY A 111 -18.73 32.39 -0.95
C GLY A 111 -17.37 33.08 -0.84
N LEU A 112 -17.04 34.00 -1.76
CA LEU A 112 -15.77 34.74 -1.77
C LEU A 112 -15.90 36.21 -1.34
N PHE A 113 -17.12 36.69 -1.13
CA PHE A 113 -17.44 38.04 -0.66
C PHE A 113 -18.65 37.99 0.30
N GLU A 114 -18.47 37.40 1.47
CA GLU A 114 -19.30 37.72 2.64
C GLU A 114 -18.37 38.24 3.74
N ASP A 115 -18.46 39.53 4.03
CA ASP A 115 -17.99 40.20 5.26
C ASP A 115 -19.01 39.96 6.39
#